data_AF-A0A661Y5N7-F1
#
_entry.id   AF-A0A661Y5N7-F1
#
_cell.length_a   1.000
_cell.length_b   1.000
_cell.length_c   1.000
_cell.angle_alpha   90.00
_cell.angle_beta   90.00
_cell.angle_gamma   90.00
#
_symmetry.space_group_name_H-M   'P 1'
#
loop_
_entity.id
_entity.type
_entity.pdbx_description
1 polymer ?
#
loop_
_entity_poly.entity_id
_entity_poly.type
_entity_poly.pdbx_seq_one_letter_code
_entity_poly.pdbx_strand_id
1 'polypeptide(L)'
;LGIGRPSTYAPTITTIVNRNYVEKGTVEGVERKYLQLVLSENSVKENNLTETIGSEKGKLVPTSIGMIVNDFLVANFIEVLDYNFTAKVEEDFDAIAEGKEEWTTMMKDFYNKFHPRVEDVQENAERESGERILGEHPETGKPVLVRLGKFGPIAQIGAPDDDEKKFASLRPDQQLHLVTFEEVMDLFKLPKTLGIYDAEEVEVANGRFGPYIRFGKKFISLPKGMDPLDVTMDMAKELIEEKKKADAPIYTYENLPVQKGKGRFGPFIKWNNMFINVNKKYDFDNLSDSDVIELIEDKKQKEIDKLIQEWPEEGIRLEKARWGRFNLIKGKTKVELPKTTKADKITLEQAQELLAKKTPKKKTAKKTTAKKK
;
A
#
# COMPACT_ATOMS: atom_id res chain seq x y z
N LEU A 1 -10.40 -25.93 -16.48
CA LEU A 1 -9.16 -25.17 -16.73
C LEU A 1 -7.91 -25.96 -16.38
N GLY A 2 -7.86 -26.75 -15.29
CA GLY A 2 -6.68 -27.62 -15.02
C GLY A 2 -5.41 -26.89 -14.58
N ILE A 3 -5.51 -25.57 -14.36
CA ILE A 3 -4.38 -24.66 -14.08
C ILE A 3 -3.91 -24.73 -12.62
N GLY A 4 -4.84 -24.81 -11.67
CA GLY A 4 -4.51 -24.80 -10.25
C GLY A 4 -4.64 -26.18 -9.62
N ARG A 5 -3.78 -26.44 -8.64
CA ARG A 5 -3.77 -27.65 -7.79
C ARG A 5 -4.29 -27.29 -6.39
N PRO A 6 -4.78 -28.27 -5.60
CA PRO A 6 -5.22 -28.02 -4.21
C PRO A 6 -4.19 -27.30 -3.34
N SER A 7 -2.91 -27.54 -3.57
CA SER A 7 -1.78 -26.89 -2.89
C SER A 7 -1.54 -25.44 -3.34
N THR A 8 -2.03 -25.03 -4.51
CA THR A 8 -1.70 -23.72 -5.12
C THR A 8 -2.85 -22.73 -5.13
N TYR A 9 -4.11 -23.14 -4.96
CA TYR A 9 -5.26 -22.20 -4.99
C TYR A 9 -5.13 -21.03 -4.00
N ALA A 10 -4.93 -21.32 -2.71
CA ALA A 10 -4.84 -20.27 -1.69
C ALA A 10 -3.56 -19.41 -1.81
N PRO A 11 -2.36 -20.00 -2.06
CA PRO A 11 -1.16 -19.21 -2.33
C PRO A 11 -1.28 -18.29 -3.54
N THR A 12 -1.91 -18.74 -4.64
CA THR A 12 -2.09 -17.93 -5.85
C THR A 12 -2.96 -16.70 -5.55
N ILE A 13 -4.14 -16.90 -4.94
CA ILE A 13 -5.03 -15.79 -4.55
C ILE A 13 -4.31 -14.83 -3.60
N THR A 14 -3.63 -15.36 -2.59
CA THR A 14 -2.86 -14.56 -1.63
C THR A 14 -1.76 -13.76 -2.32
N THR A 15 -1.10 -14.33 -3.31
CA THR A 15 0.00 -13.69 -4.04
C THR A 15 -0.50 -12.54 -4.91
N ILE A 16 -1.58 -12.73 -5.68
CA ILE A 16 -2.11 -11.67 -6.55
C ILE A 16 -2.69 -10.50 -5.74
N VAL A 17 -3.25 -10.76 -4.57
CA VAL A 17 -3.71 -9.73 -3.62
C VAL A 17 -2.53 -9.00 -2.98
N ASN A 18 -1.54 -9.73 -2.45
CA ASN A 18 -0.38 -9.13 -1.79
C ASN A 18 0.50 -8.31 -2.74
N ARG A 19 0.53 -8.69 -4.04
CA ARG A 19 1.22 -7.95 -5.10
C ARG A 19 0.38 -6.84 -5.71
N ASN A 20 -0.83 -6.62 -5.20
CA ASN A 20 -1.73 -5.54 -5.61
C ASN A 20 -2.15 -5.60 -7.09
N TYR A 21 -2.23 -6.79 -7.69
CA TYR A 21 -2.82 -6.98 -9.03
C TYR A 21 -4.34 -7.03 -8.97
N VAL A 22 -4.87 -7.53 -7.85
CA VAL A 22 -6.29 -7.53 -7.54
C VAL A 22 -6.47 -7.05 -6.11
N GLU A 23 -7.63 -6.48 -5.83
CA GLU A 23 -8.05 -6.11 -4.48
C GLU A 23 -9.44 -6.64 -4.18
N LYS A 24 -9.80 -6.72 -2.90
CA LYS A 24 -11.16 -7.01 -2.50
C LYS A 24 -11.97 -5.73 -2.63
N GLY A 25 -12.62 -5.58 -3.77
CA GLY A 25 -13.47 -4.44 -4.06
C GLY A 25 -14.83 -4.54 -3.37
N THR A 26 -15.45 -3.38 -3.21
CA THR A 26 -16.89 -3.26 -3.04
C THR A 26 -17.38 -2.51 -4.26
N VAL A 27 -18.18 -3.16 -5.10
CA VAL A 27 -18.97 -2.44 -6.10
C VAL A 27 -20.18 -1.91 -5.33
N GLU A 28 -20.17 -0.61 -5.06
CA GLU A 28 -21.37 0.06 -4.59
C GLU A 28 -22.36 0.04 -5.75
N GLY A 29 -23.48 -0.67 -5.57
CA GLY A 29 -24.43 -0.90 -6.65
C GLY A 29 -25.01 0.42 -7.15
N VAL A 30 -25.56 0.41 -8.36
CA VAL A 30 -26.19 1.61 -8.93
C VAL A 30 -27.60 1.74 -8.36
N GLU A 31 -27.96 2.94 -7.89
CA GLU A 31 -29.34 3.23 -7.50
C GLU A 31 -30.23 3.27 -8.75
N ARG A 32 -31.30 2.48 -8.71
CA ARG A 32 -32.36 2.48 -9.71
C ARG A 32 -33.67 2.91 -9.06
N LYS A 33 -34.35 3.86 -9.71
CA LYS A 33 -35.73 4.23 -9.36
C LYS A 33 -36.72 3.23 -9.96
N TYR A 34 -37.72 2.83 -9.19
CA TYR A 34 -38.82 2.00 -9.65
C TYR A 34 -40.17 2.48 -9.08
N LEU A 35 -41.23 2.23 -9.84
CA LEU A 35 -42.61 2.53 -9.45
C LEU A 35 -43.24 1.28 -8.86
N GLN A 36 -43.66 1.34 -7.59
CA GLN A 36 -44.45 0.31 -6.95
C GLN A 36 -45.94 0.69 -7.04
N LEU A 37 -46.73 -0.17 -7.68
CA LEU A 37 -48.19 -0.05 -7.73
C LEU A 37 -48.80 -1.04 -6.74
N VAL A 38 -49.55 -0.55 -5.76
CA VAL A 38 -50.25 -1.38 -4.76
C VAL A 38 -51.75 -1.26 -4.98
N LEU A 39 -52.42 -2.36 -5.33
CA LEU A 39 -53.88 -2.42 -5.47
C LEU A 39 -54.52 -2.82 -4.13
N SER A 40 -55.34 -1.93 -3.57
CA SER A 40 -56.15 -2.21 -2.38
C SER A 40 -57.54 -1.60 -2.53
N GLU A 41 -58.59 -2.37 -2.25
CA GLU A 41 -59.99 -1.89 -2.26
C GLU A 41 -60.38 -1.14 -3.55
N ASN A 42 -60.08 -1.72 -4.72
CA ASN A 42 -60.36 -1.11 -6.03
C ASN A 42 -59.65 0.24 -6.30
N SER A 43 -58.64 0.60 -5.51
CA SER A 43 -57.80 1.77 -5.72
C SER A 43 -56.34 1.37 -5.91
N VAL A 44 -55.68 1.96 -6.91
CA VAL A 44 -54.24 1.77 -7.15
C VAL A 44 -53.49 2.91 -6.46
N LYS A 45 -52.58 2.57 -5.56
CA LYS A 45 -51.63 3.51 -4.94
C LYS A 45 -50.27 3.38 -5.62
N GLU A 46 -49.67 4.52 -5.95
CA GLU A 46 -48.37 4.59 -6.61
C GLU A 46 -47.30 5.10 -5.63
N ASN A 47 -46.20 4.36 -5.50
CA ASN A 47 -45.04 4.75 -4.70
C ASN A 47 -43.79 4.78 -5.56
N ASN A 48 -43.10 5.93 -5.61
CA ASN A 48 -41.78 6.03 -6.22
C ASN A 48 -40.72 5.60 -5.21
N LEU A 49 -40.06 4.48 -5.48
CA LEU A 49 -39.05 3.88 -4.62
C LEU A 49 -37.70 3.80 -5.32
N THR A 50 -36.63 3.65 -4.54
CA THR A 50 -35.27 3.41 -5.00
C THR A 50 -34.79 2.05 -4.49
N GLU A 51 -34.09 1.32 -5.35
CA GLU A 51 -33.36 0.12 -4.97
C GLU A 51 -31.92 0.21 -5.47
N THR A 52 -30.99 -0.40 -4.74
CA THR A 52 -29.58 -0.51 -5.17
C THR A 52 -29.38 -1.87 -5.83
N ILE A 53 -29.06 -1.89 -7.12
CA ILE A 53 -28.81 -3.13 -7.87
C ILE A 53 -27.32 -3.32 -8.15
N GLY A 54 -26.87 -4.57 -8.19
CA GLY A 54 -25.48 -4.90 -8.55
C GLY A 54 -24.44 -4.59 -7.47
N SER A 55 -24.85 -4.39 -6.21
CA SER A 55 -23.88 -4.25 -5.12
C SER A 55 -23.22 -5.58 -4.82
N GLU A 56 -21.89 -5.62 -4.93
CA GLU A 56 -21.08 -6.81 -4.74
C GLU A 56 -19.96 -6.52 -3.75
N LYS A 57 -20.04 -7.15 -2.57
CA LYS A 57 -19.06 -6.99 -1.50
C LYS A 57 -18.13 -8.20 -1.45
N GLY A 58 -16.83 -7.96 -1.44
CA GLY A 58 -15.81 -8.99 -1.24
C GLY A 58 -15.41 -9.77 -2.49
N LYS A 59 -15.79 -9.28 -3.67
CA LYS A 59 -15.28 -9.80 -4.95
C LYS A 59 -13.86 -9.31 -5.22
N LEU A 60 -13.08 -10.11 -5.95
CA LEU A 60 -11.77 -9.70 -6.44
C LEU A 60 -11.97 -8.79 -7.66
N VAL A 61 -11.44 -7.58 -7.58
CA VAL A 61 -11.48 -6.58 -8.66
C VAL A 61 -10.04 -6.34 -9.12
N PRO A 62 -9.77 -6.38 -10.44
CA PRO A 62 -8.46 -6.04 -10.98
C PRO A 62 -8.09 -4.58 -10.67
N THR A 63 -6.88 -4.35 -10.19
CA THR A 63 -6.35 -3.00 -10.00
C THR A 63 -5.85 -2.46 -11.35
N SER A 64 -5.62 -1.14 -11.44
CA SER A 64 -5.01 -0.57 -12.66
C SER A 64 -3.63 -1.17 -12.96
N ILE A 65 -2.85 -1.55 -11.92
CA ILE A 65 -1.57 -2.24 -12.10
C ILE A 65 -1.79 -3.65 -12.65
N GLY A 66 -2.78 -4.38 -12.12
CA GLY A 66 -3.17 -5.69 -12.61
C GLY A 66 -3.52 -5.69 -14.08
N MET A 67 -4.32 -4.71 -14.51
CA MET A 67 -4.71 -4.56 -15.92
C MET A 67 -3.53 -4.23 -16.82
N ILE A 68 -2.72 -3.22 -16.48
CA ILE A 68 -1.56 -2.83 -17.29
C ILE A 68 -0.59 -4.01 -17.47
N VAL A 69 -0.32 -4.75 -16.38
CA VAL A 69 0.56 -5.92 -16.45
C VAL A 69 -0.08 -7.03 -17.27
N ASN A 70 -1.38 -7.27 -17.12
CA ASN A 70 -2.09 -8.25 -17.92
C ASN A 70 -2.04 -7.89 -19.42
N ASP A 71 -2.34 -6.65 -19.78
CA ASP A 71 -2.37 -6.18 -21.16
C ASP A 71 -0.99 -6.27 -21.80
N PHE A 72 0.06 -5.85 -21.06
CA PHE A 72 1.44 -6.02 -21.49
C PHE A 72 1.78 -7.50 -21.75
N LEU A 73 1.43 -8.38 -20.81
CA LEU A 73 1.74 -9.81 -20.94
C LEU A 73 0.93 -10.44 -22.06
N VAL A 74 -0.34 -10.09 -22.25
CA VAL A 74 -1.20 -10.61 -23.34
C VAL A 74 -0.64 -10.17 -24.70
N ALA A 75 -0.26 -8.90 -24.84
CA ALA A 75 0.31 -8.39 -26.08
C ALA A 75 1.66 -9.04 -26.45
N ASN A 76 2.47 -9.37 -25.43
CA ASN A 76 3.85 -9.81 -25.65
C ASN A 76 4.08 -11.31 -25.47
N PHE A 77 3.28 -11.98 -24.66
CA PHE A 77 3.52 -13.34 -24.16
C PHE A 77 2.25 -14.21 -24.18
N ILE A 78 1.37 -14.00 -25.17
CA ILE A 78 0.09 -14.72 -25.28
C ILE A 78 0.23 -16.24 -25.17
N GLU A 79 1.28 -16.83 -25.76
CA GLU A 79 1.50 -18.27 -25.79
C GLU A 79 1.61 -18.89 -24.38
N VAL A 80 2.26 -18.20 -23.45
CA VAL A 80 2.46 -18.70 -22.08
C VAL A 80 1.33 -18.32 -21.13
N LEU A 81 0.46 -17.41 -21.55
CA LEU A 81 -0.76 -17.03 -20.82
C LEU A 81 -1.99 -17.82 -21.26
N ASP A 82 -1.89 -18.56 -22.36
CA ASP A 82 -2.97 -19.39 -22.84
C ASP A 82 -3.35 -20.46 -21.79
N TYR A 83 -4.66 -20.66 -21.63
CA TYR A 83 -5.16 -21.60 -20.64
C TYR A 83 -4.76 -23.05 -20.96
N ASN A 84 -4.67 -23.42 -22.24
CA ASN A 84 -4.27 -24.77 -22.63
C ASN A 84 -2.77 -24.97 -22.43
N PHE A 85 -1.96 -23.95 -22.70
CA PHE A 85 -0.53 -23.99 -22.38
C PHE A 85 -0.33 -24.29 -20.89
N THR A 86 -1.01 -23.53 -20.03
CA THR A 86 -0.85 -23.67 -18.57
C THR A 86 -1.35 -25.04 -18.08
N ALA A 87 -2.47 -25.54 -18.63
CA ALA A 87 -2.96 -26.88 -18.31
C ALA A 87 -1.96 -27.96 -18.74
N LYS A 88 -1.38 -27.83 -19.93
CA LYS A 88 -0.39 -28.78 -20.46
C LYS A 88 0.87 -28.83 -19.59
N VAL A 89 1.41 -27.68 -19.21
CA VAL A 89 2.62 -27.62 -18.34
C VAL A 89 2.38 -28.37 -17.01
N GLU A 90 1.17 -28.24 -16.46
CA GLU A 90 0.81 -28.94 -15.24
C GLU A 90 0.68 -30.47 -15.45
N GLU A 91 0.23 -30.93 -16.63
CA GLU A 91 0.26 -32.35 -17.01
C GLU A 91 1.69 -32.86 -17.22
N ASP A 92 2.56 -32.07 -17.86
CA ASP A 92 3.97 -32.38 -18.05
C ASP A 92 4.67 -32.53 -16.68
N PHE A 93 4.33 -31.68 -15.68
CA PHE A 93 4.83 -31.84 -14.31
C PHE A 93 4.38 -33.14 -13.64
N ASP A 94 3.13 -33.57 -13.86
CA ASP A 94 2.64 -34.84 -13.33
C ASP A 94 3.38 -36.02 -14.01
N ALA A 95 3.62 -35.95 -15.31
CA ALA A 95 4.41 -36.96 -16.04
C ALA A 95 5.86 -37.06 -15.52
N ILE A 96 6.50 -35.92 -15.24
CA ILE A 96 7.83 -35.88 -14.63
C ILE A 96 7.81 -36.50 -13.23
N ALA A 97 6.82 -36.17 -12.39
CA ALA A 97 6.69 -36.71 -11.04
C ALA A 97 6.51 -38.24 -11.02
N GLU A 98 5.85 -38.77 -12.05
CA GLU A 98 5.66 -40.21 -12.27
C GLU A 98 6.85 -40.89 -12.98
N GLY A 99 7.89 -40.13 -13.38
CA GLY A 99 9.06 -40.63 -14.08
C GLY A 99 8.80 -41.02 -15.55
N LYS A 100 7.72 -40.52 -16.14
CA LYS A 100 7.34 -40.74 -17.55
C LYS A 100 8.02 -39.76 -18.50
N GLU A 101 8.54 -38.65 -17.99
CA GLU A 101 9.19 -37.60 -18.76
C GLU A 101 10.43 -37.05 -18.06
N GLU A 102 11.47 -36.73 -18.84
CA GLU A 102 12.70 -36.11 -18.35
C GLU A 102 12.54 -34.59 -18.25
N TRP A 103 12.59 -34.05 -17.03
CA TRP A 103 12.39 -32.62 -16.78
C TRP A 103 13.34 -31.71 -17.57
N THR A 104 14.55 -32.19 -17.87
CA THR A 104 15.55 -31.41 -18.62
C THR A 104 15.15 -31.19 -20.07
N THR A 105 14.42 -32.14 -20.67
CA THR A 105 13.92 -32.05 -22.04
C THR A 105 12.81 -31.01 -22.11
N MET A 106 11.81 -31.13 -21.24
CA MET A 106 10.71 -30.18 -21.13
C MET A 106 11.21 -28.74 -20.93
N MET A 107 12.15 -28.54 -19.99
CA MET A 107 12.71 -27.21 -19.72
C MET A 107 13.48 -26.64 -20.91
N LYS A 108 14.24 -27.45 -21.66
CA LYS A 108 14.94 -26.99 -22.86
C LYS A 108 13.96 -26.57 -23.96
N ASP A 109 12.94 -27.37 -24.19
CA ASP A 109 11.94 -27.10 -25.23
C ASP A 109 11.14 -25.83 -24.94
N PHE A 110 10.78 -25.61 -23.67
CA PHE A 110 10.18 -24.35 -23.23
C PHE A 110 11.14 -23.18 -23.40
N TYR A 111 12.35 -23.26 -22.84
CA TYR A 111 13.29 -22.13 -22.81
C TYR A 111 13.74 -21.70 -24.20
N ASN A 112 13.97 -22.64 -25.12
CA ASN A 112 14.38 -22.35 -26.50
C ASN A 112 13.32 -21.53 -27.27
N LYS A 113 12.04 -21.63 -26.89
CA LYS A 113 10.95 -20.85 -27.48
C LYS A 113 10.70 -19.55 -26.72
N PHE A 114 10.74 -19.62 -25.39
CA PHE A 114 10.41 -18.48 -24.52
C PHE A 114 11.52 -17.43 -24.48
N HIS A 115 12.80 -17.83 -24.38
CA HIS A 115 13.90 -16.90 -24.19
C HIS A 115 14.10 -15.91 -25.35
N PRO A 116 14.05 -16.33 -26.64
CA PRO A 116 14.11 -15.39 -27.76
C PRO A 116 13.01 -14.32 -27.70
N ARG A 117 11.80 -14.70 -27.26
CA ARG A 117 10.71 -13.74 -27.08
C ARG A 117 10.98 -12.76 -25.95
N VAL A 118 11.61 -13.21 -24.86
CA VAL A 118 12.03 -12.31 -23.77
C VAL A 118 13.07 -11.31 -24.27
N GLU A 119 14.06 -11.74 -25.04
CA GLU A 119 15.08 -10.84 -25.61
C GLU A 119 14.45 -9.81 -26.55
N ASP A 120 13.59 -10.25 -27.46
CA ASP A 120 12.85 -9.38 -28.38
C ASP A 120 11.99 -8.34 -27.64
N VAL A 121 11.21 -8.77 -26.64
CA VAL A 121 10.37 -7.87 -25.84
C VAL A 121 11.24 -6.91 -25.02
N GLN A 122 12.38 -7.35 -24.51
CA GLN A 122 13.29 -6.48 -23.75
C GLN A 122 13.89 -5.37 -24.62
N GLU A 123 14.17 -5.64 -25.89
CA GLU A 123 14.73 -4.68 -26.83
C GLU A 123 13.67 -3.77 -27.47
N ASN A 124 12.51 -4.34 -27.81
CA ASN A 124 11.53 -3.70 -28.70
C ASN A 124 10.25 -3.26 -28.01
N ALA A 125 9.90 -3.77 -26.82
CA ALA A 125 8.63 -3.44 -26.22
C ALA A 125 8.64 -2.03 -25.60
N GLU A 126 7.62 -1.26 -25.95
CA GLU A 126 7.36 -0.01 -25.26
C GLU A 126 6.94 -0.30 -23.82
N ARG A 127 7.37 0.57 -22.91
CA ARG A 127 7.01 0.45 -21.51
C ARG A 127 5.54 0.81 -21.37
N GLU A 128 4.70 -0.20 -21.13
CA GLU A 128 3.30 -0.01 -20.77
C GLU A 128 3.20 0.81 -19.48
N SER A 129 2.99 2.11 -19.67
CA SER A 129 2.79 3.08 -18.60
C SER A 129 1.32 3.14 -18.19
N GLY A 130 0.43 2.49 -18.96
CA GLY A 130 -1.01 2.72 -18.90
C GLY A 130 -1.36 4.18 -19.15
N GLU A 131 -0.58 4.86 -19.98
CA GLU A 131 -0.82 6.26 -20.33
C GLU A 131 -2.05 6.38 -21.22
N ARG A 132 -2.97 7.25 -20.81
CA ARG A 132 -4.19 7.57 -21.55
C ARG A 132 -4.38 9.07 -21.53
N ILE A 133 -4.33 9.68 -22.72
CA ILE A 133 -4.64 11.09 -22.92
C ILE A 133 -6.17 11.23 -22.93
N LEU A 134 -6.68 12.12 -22.08
CA LEU A 134 -8.12 12.36 -21.90
C LEU A 134 -8.61 13.59 -22.67
N GLY A 135 -7.70 14.53 -22.98
CA GLY A 135 -8.01 15.76 -23.70
C GLY A 135 -7.00 16.86 -23.42
N GLU A 136 -7.41 18.10 -23.62
CA GLU A 136 -6.60 19.30 -23.38
C GLU A 136 -7.22 20.18 -22.29
N HIS A 137 -6.38 20.80 -21.48
CA HIS A 137 -6.81 21.67 -20.39
C HIS A 137 -7.41 22.97 -20.98
N PRO A 138 -8.65 23.36 -20.61
CA PRO A 138 -9.37 24.43 -21.31
C PRO A 138 -8.66 25.79 -21.31
N GLU A 139 -7.96 26.12 -20.22
CA GLU A 139 -7.28 27.41 -20.08
C GLU A 139 -5.85 27.44 -20.62
N THR A 140 -5.16 26.29 -20.64
CA THR A 140 -3.71 26.25 -20.91
C THR A 140 -3.37 25.53 -22.22
N GLY A 141 -4.33 24.81 -22.82
CA GLY A 141 -4.12 23.96 -23.99
C GLY A 141 -3.21 22.75 -23.72
N LYS A 142 -2.75 22.56 -22.48
CA LYS A 142 -1.83 21.47 -22.11
C LYS A 142 -2.57 20.13 -22.11
N PRO A 143 -1.93 19.02 -22.53
CA PRO A 143 -2.57 17.71 -22.51
C PRO A 143 -2.89 17.29 -21.07
N VAL A 144 -4.05 16.68 -20.88
CA VAL A 144 -4.49 16.06 -19.64
C VAL A 144 -4.45 14.54 -19.84
N LEU A 145 -3.64 13.86 -19.06
CA LEU A 145 -3.43 12.41 -19.18
C LEU A 145 -3.44 11.73 -17.82
N VAL A 146 -3.68 10.43 -17.83
CA VAL A 146 -3.55 9.56 -16.67
C VAL A 146 -2.56 8.45 -16.98
N ARG A 147 -1.76 8.04 -15.98
CA ARG A 147 -0.76 6.98 -16.14
C ARG A 147 -0.37 6.38 -14.81
N LEU A 148 0.37 5.28 -14.84
CA LEU A 148 0.94 4.67 -13.65
C LEU A 148 2.25 5.38 -13.23
N GLY A 149 2.24 6.02 -12.07
CA GLY A 149 3.42 6.61 -11.44
C GLY A 149 4.13 5.65 -10.48
N LYS A 150 5.26 6.09 -9.90
CA LYS A 150 6.02 5.33 -8.90
C LYS A 150 5.19 4.93 -7.66
N PHE A 151 4.18 5.72 -7.34
CA PHE A 151 3.38 5.59 -6.13
C PHE A 151 1.92 5.20 -6.40
N GLY A 152 1.60 4.81 -7.63
CA GLY A 152 0.24 4.44 -8.06
C GLY A 152 -0.26 5.28 -9.24
N PRO A 153 -1.53 5.09 -9.62
CA PRO A 153 -2.20 5.87 -10.66
C PRO A 153 -2.18 7.37 -10.38
N ILE A 154 -1.78 8.16 -11.38
CA ILE A 154 -1.73 9.62 -11.29
C ILE A 154 -2.33 10.27 -12.53
N ALA A 155 -2.94 11.43 -12.32
CA ALA A 155 -3.30 12.37 -13.36
C ALA A 155 -2.18 13.40 -13.53
N GLN A 156 -2.01 13.88 -14.76
CA GLN A 156 -1.01 14.84 -15.15
C GLN A 156 -1.62 15.89 -16.10
N ILE A 157 -1.36 17.17 -15.84
CA ILE A 157 -1.55 18.26 -16.81
C ILE A 157 -0.19 18.68 -17.33
N GLY A 158 -0.03 18.77 -18.64
CA GLY A 158 1.25 19.04 -19.31
C GLY A 158 1.89 17.78 -19.88
N ALA A 159 2.66 17.93 -20.94
CA ALA A 159 3.39 16.83 -21.56
C ALA A 159 4.51 16.31 -20.64
N PRO A 160 5.03 15.08 -20.81
CA PRO A 160 6.08 14.53 -19.97
C PRO A 160 7.35 15.39 -19.88
N ASP A 161 7.64 16.14 -20.94
CA ASP A 161 8.75 17.07 -21.16
C ASP A 161 8.44 18.52 -20.76
N ASP A 162 7.21 18.83 -20.34
CA ASP A 162 6.84 20.15 -19.82
C ASP A 162 7.48 20.39 -18.43
N ASP A 163 8.08 21.56 -18.27
CA ASP A 163 8.69 22.01 -17.01
C ASP A 163 7.62 22.37 -15.97
N GLU A 164 6.45 22.83 -16.40
CA GLU A 164 5.32 23.24 -15.55
C GLU A 164 4.19 22.22 -15.55
N LYS A 165 4.54 20.94 -15.44
CA LYS A 165 3.56 19.87 -15.28
C LYS A 165 2.99 19.80 -13.86
N LYS A 166 1.68 19.60 -13.77
CA LYS A 166 0.96 19.41 -12.51
C LYS A 166 0.58 17.95 -12.36
N PHE A 167 0.58 17.45 -11.12
CA PHE A 167 0.21 16.08 -10.79
C PHE A 167 -0.89 16.03 -9.74
N ALA A 168 -1.80 15.08 -9.89
CA ALA A 168 -2.75 14.71 -8.86
C ALA A 168 -2.83 13.18 -8.75
N SER A 169 -2.99 12.65 -7.54
CA SER A 169 -3.21 11.21 -7.36
C SER A 169 -4.67 10.88 -7.64
N LEU A 170 -4.94 9.80 -8.39
CA LEU A 170 -6.30 9.28 -8.52
C LEU A 170 -6.80 8.79 -7.16
N ARG A 171 -8.12 8.86 -6.96
CA ARG A 171 -8.77 8.30 -5.77
C ARG A 171 -8.73 6.76 -5.81
N PRO A 172 -8.81 6.06 -4.66
CA PRO A 172 -8.75 4.59 -4.63
C PRO A 172 -9.83 3.89 -5.49
N ASP A 173 -11.00 4.51 -5.63
CA ASP A 173 -12.14 4.06 -6.43
C ASP A 173 -11.99 4.38 -7.93
N GLN A 174 -11.06 5.26 -8.30
CA GLN A 174 -10.83 5.67 -9.67
C GLN A 174 -9.83 4.76 -10.39
N GLN A 175 -10.25 4.19 -11.52
CA GLN A 175 -9.42 3.30 -12.33
C GLN A 175 -8.93 4.01 -13.60
N LEU A 176 -7.64 3.85 -13.95
CA LEU A 176 -7.00 4.56 -15.09
C LEU A 176 -7.79 4.48 -16.41
N HIS A 177 -8.44 3.34 -16.68
CA HIS A 177 -9.17 3.11 -17.93
C HIS A 177 -10.63 3.60 -17.89
N LEU A 178 -11.20 3.86 -16.71
CA LEU A 178 -12.59 4.30 -16.55
C LEU A 178 -12.71 5.80 -16.30
N VAL A 179 -11.69 6.42 -15.71
CA VAL A 179 -11.73 7.85 -15.38
C VAL A 179 -12.01 8.71 -16.61
N THR A 180 -12.85 9.71 -16.40
CA THR A 180 -13.22 10.70 -17.40
C THR A 180 -12.35 11.96 -17.27
N PHE A 181 -12.37 12.80 -18.30
CA PHE A 181 -11.69 14.09 -18.29
C PHE A 181 -12.17 14.97 -17.13
N GLU A 182 -13.49 15.05 -16.91
CA GLU A 182 -14.11 15.87 -15.87
C GLU A 182 -13.67 15.45 -14.47
N GLU A 183 -13.73 14.14 -14.17
CA GLU A 183 -13.29 13.58 -12.88
C GLU A 183 -11.80 13.84 -12.63
N VAL A 184 -10.98 13.84 -13.68
CA VAL A 184 -9.55 14.15 -13.56
C VAL A 184 -9.32 15.63 -13.28
N MET A 185 -10.06 16.52 -13.95
CA MET A 185 -9.98 17.96 -13.70
C MET A 185 -10.36 18.31 -12.27
N ASP A 186 -11.31 17.59 -11.67
CA ASP A 186 -11.68 17.74 -10.26
C ASP A 186 -10.53 17.45 -9.29
N LEU A 187 -9.62 16.52 -9.62
CA LEU A 187 -8.45 16.22 -8.79
C LEU A 187 -7.49 17.41 -8.69
N PHE A 188 -7.44 18.26 -9.72
CA PHE A 188 -6.57 19.44 -9.76
C PHE A 188 -7.16 20.68 -9.07
N LYS A 189 -8.41 20.60 -8.60
CA LYS A 189 -8.99 21.60 -7.69
C LYS A 189 -8.41 21.49 -6.27
N LEU A 190 -7.62 20.45 -6.00
CA LEU A 190 -6.90 20.23 -4.75
C LEU A 190 -5.40 20.55 -4.91
N PRO A 191 -4.72 21.04 -3.86
CA PRO A 191 -5.23 21.29 -2.51
C PRO A 191 -6.20 22.50 -2.43
N LYS A 192 -7.25 22.37 -1.62
CA LYS A 192 -8.25 23.39 -1.33
C LYS A 192 -7.99 23.97 0.06
N THR A 193 -7.56 25.22 0.15
CA THR A 193 -7.40 25.92 1.43
C THR A 193 -8.77 26.31 1.99
N LEU A 194 -9.07 25.91 3.23
CA LEU A 194 -10.33 26.23 3.92
C LEU A 194 -10.22 27.47 4.81
N GLY A 195 -9.01 27.81 5.26
CA GLY A 195 -8.73 28.98 6.08
C GLY A 195 -7.76 28.67 7.23
N ILE A 196 -7.84 29.46 8.29
CA ILE A 196 -7.01 29.32 9.49
C ILE A 196 -7.89 28.89 10.67
N TYR A 197 -7.45 27.88 11.42
CA TYR A 197 -8.07 27.43 12.66
C TYR A 197 -6.97 27.28 13.72
N ASP A 198 -7.18 27.76 14.94
CA ASP A 198 -6.25 27.54 16.06
C ASP A 198 -4.77 27.87 15.69
N ALA A 199 -4.60 29.01 15.01
CA ALA A 199 -3.33 29.53 14.47
C ALA A 199 -2.62 28.67 13.40
N GLU A 200 -3.26 27.63 12.88
CA GLU A 200 -2.73 26.73 11.86
C GLU A 200 -3.60 26.79 10.59
N GLU A 201 -2.96 26.67 9.43
CA GLU A 201 -3.67 26.60 8.15
C GLU A 201 -4.36 25.24 8.00
N VAL A 202 -5.60 25.27 7.52
CA VAL A 202 -6.41 24.11 7.18
C VAL A 202 -6.54 24.03 5.66
N GLU A 203 -6.03 22.94 5.09
CA GLU A 203 -6.25 22.60 3.67
C GLU A 203 -6.76 21.17 3.53
N VAL A 204 -7.48 20.91 2.45
CA VAL A 204 -7.90 19.58 2.04
C VAL A 204 -7.10 19.20 0.81
N ALA A 205 -6.52 18.01 0.81
CA ALA A 205 -5.64 17.55 -0.26
C ALA A 205 -5.77 16.04 -0.50
N ASN A 206 -5.36 15.61 -1.68
CA ASN A 206 -5.25 14.19 -2.02
C ASN A 206 -3.80 13.71 -1.89
N GLY A 207 -3.59 12.68 -1.07
CA GLY A 207 -2.29 12.07 -0.86
C GLY A 207 -2.26 10.61 -1.29
N ARG A 208 -1.08 9.99 -1.14
CA ARG A 208 -0.84 8.57 -1.50
C ARG A 208 -1.75 7.55 -0.81
N PHE A 209 -2.38 7.93 0.30
CA PHE A 209 -3.24 7.06 1.11
C PHE A 209 -4.71 7.48 1.05
N GLY A 210 -5.06 8.36 0.12
CA GLY A 210 -6.39 8.94 0.00
C GLY A 210 -6.45 10.42 0.44
N PRO A 211 -7.65 11.00 0.42
CA PRO A 211 -7.89 12.37 0.82
C PRO A 211 -7.63 12.61 2.31
N TYR A 212 -7.15 13.80 2.65
CA TYR A 212 -6.84 14.20 4.01
C TYR A 212 -7.00 15.71 4.22
N ILE A 213 -7.19 16.11 5.47
CA ILE A 213 -7.04 17.48 5.95
C ILE A 213 -5.60 17.65 6.46
N ARG A 214 -4.87 18.64 5.94
CA ARG A 214 -3.64 19.11 6.58
C ARG A 214 -4.01 20.22 7.56
N PHE A 215 -3.55 20.06 8.80
CA PHE A 215 -3.70 21.03 9.87
C PHE A 215 -2.32 21.30 10.45
N GLY A 216 -1.66 22.36 9.98
CA GLY A 216 -0.25 22.61 10.27
C GLY A 216 0.66 21.48 9.77
N LYS A 217 1.28 20.74 10.71
CA LYS A 217 2.08 19.52 10.45
C LYS A 217 1.29 18.21 10.57
N LYS A 218 0.02 18.26 10.98
CA LYS A 218 -0.82 17.09 11.20
C LYS A 218 -1.59 16.74 9.92
N PHE A 219 -1.76 15.44 9.69
CA PHE A 219 -2.47 14.88 8.54
C PHE A 219 -3.62 14.03 9.06
N ILE A 220 -4.84 14.37 8.69
CA ILE A 220 -6.07 13.74 9.18
C ILE A 220 -6.78 13.14 7.98
N SER A 221 -6.78 11.82 7.86
CA SER A 221 -7.48 11.14 6.76
C SER A 221 -8.97 11.42 6.79
N LEU A 222 -9.56 11.69 5.64
CA LEU A 222 -11.02 11.78 5.54
C LEU A 222 -11.66 10.39 5.70
N PRO A 223 -12.88 10.30 6.26
CA PRO A 223 -13.67 9.09 6.24
C PRO A 223 -13.87 8.54 4.82
N LYS A 224 -14.05 7.22 4.70
CA LYS A 224 -14.34 6.58 3.41
C LYS A 224 -15.65 7.11 2.84
N GLY A 225 -15.66 7.41 1.53
CA GLY A 225 -16.83 7.93 0.81
C GLY A 225 -17.05 9.45 0.93
N MET A 226 -16.28 10.15 1.77
CA MET A 226 -16.33 11.61 1.84
C MET A 226 -15.55 12.23 0.68
N ASP A 227 -16.21 13.06 -0.12
CA ASP A 227 -15.56 13.80 -1.19
C ASP A 227 -14.72 14.96 -0.62
N PRO A 228 -13.40 15.04 -0.89
CA PRO A 228 -12.56 16.15 -0.46
C PRO A 228 -13.01 17.54 -0.97
N LEU A 229 -13.71 17.61 -2.10
CA LEU A 229 -14.20 18.88 -2.65
C LEU A 229 -15.37 19.44 -1.84
N ASP A 230 -16.19 18.57 -1.25
CA ASP A 230 -17.36 18.93 -0.44
C ASP A 230 -17.00 19.27 1.01
N VAL A 231 -15.76 19.00 1.42
CA VAL A 231 -15.31 19.33 2.78
C VAL A 231 -15.38 20.83 3.01
N THR A 232 -16.11 21.18 4.07
CA THR A 232 -16.25 22.54 4.59
C THR A 232 -15.35 22.76 5.80
N MET A 233 -15.16 24.01 6.18
CA MET A 233 -14.36 24.38 7.35
C MET A 233 -14.92 23.78 8.65
N ASP A 234 -16.24 23.66 8.79
CA ASP A 234 -16.85 23.13 10.01
C ASP A 234 -16.69 21.60 10.12
N MET A 235 -16.84 20.87 9.01
CA MET A 235 -16.50 19.44 8.95
C MET A 235 -15.01 19.20 9.25
N ALA A 236 -14.14 20.08 8.74
CA ALA A 236 -12.72 19.98 9.01
C ALA A 236 -12.40 20.19 10.51
N LYS A 237 -13.04 21.17 11.17
CA LYS A 237 -12.90 21.39 12.62
C LYS A 237 -13.34 20.17 13.42
N GLU A 238 -14.47 19.56 13.07
CA GLU A 238 -14.97 18.35 13.74
C GLU A 238 -13.94 17.21 13.68
N LEU A 239 -13.44 16.90 12.48
CA LEU A 239 -12.40 15.88 12.28
C LEU A 239 -11.08 16.22 12.99
N ILE A 240 -10.70 17.50 13.04
CA ILE A 240 -9.52 17.97 13.78
C ILE A 240 -9.70 17.74 15.28
N GLU A 241 -10.85 18.10 15.84
CA GLU A 241 -11.12 17.95 17.28
C GLU A 241 -11.29 16.47 17.68
N GLU A 242 -11.93 15.65 16.86
CA GLU A 242 -11.94 14.20 17.04
C GLU A 242 -10.52 13.63 17.05
N LYS A 243 -9.67 14.07 16.11
CA LYS A 243 -8.28 13.61 16.07
C LYS A 243 -7.48 14.10 17.28
N LYS A 244 -7.67 15.34 17.72
CA LYS A 244 -7.04 15.88 18.94
C LYS A 244 -7.46 15.08 20.18
N LYS A 245 -8.74 14.72 20.31
CA LYS A 245 -9.24 13.86 21.40
C LYS A 245 -8.66 12.45 21.32
N ALA A 246 -8.57 11.87 20.14
CA ALA A 246 -7.98 10.54 19.94
C ALA A 246 -6.47 10.51 20.26
N ASP A 247 -5.74 11.59 19.93
CA ASP A 247 -4.31 11.73 20.21
C ASP A 247 -4.03 12.33 21.60
N ALA A 248 -5.07 12.66 22.38
CA ALA A 248 -4.92 13.17 23.73
C ALA A 248 -4.23 12.11 24.63
N PRO A 249 -3.29 12.52 25.50
CA PRO A 249 -2.69 11.59 26.44
C PRO A 249 -3.77 11.04 27.39
N ILE A 250 -3.80 9.71 27.54
CA ILE A 250 -4.63 9.03 28.54
C ILE A 250 -3.96 9.01 29.92
N TYR A 251 -2.63 9.17 29.96
CA TYR A 251 -1.83 9.18 31.16
C TYR A 251 -0.48 9.87 30.89
N THR A 252 0.23 10.26 31.95
CA THR A 252 1.61 10.78 31.85
C THR A 252 2.52 9.89 32.68
N TYR A 253 3.51 9.27 32.03
CA TYR A 253 4.48 8.40 32.68
C TYR A 253 5.90 8.91 32.42
N GLU A 254 6.68 9.10 33.49
CA GLU A 254 8.05 9.68 33.43
C GLU A 254 8.10 11.01 32.63
N ASN A 255 7.13 11.90 32.84
CA ASN A 255 6.96 13.17 32.12
C ASN A 255 6.73 13.03 30.60
N LEU A 256 6.43 11.83 30.12
CA LEU A 256 6.10 11.56 28.72
C LEU A 256 4.63 11.15 28.57
N PRO A 257 3.93 11.66 27.54
CA PRO A 257 2.53 11.34 27.34
C PRO A 257 2.35 9.90 26.88
N VAL A 258 1.29 9.25 27.38
CA VAL A 258 0.82 7.94 26.93
C VAL A 258 -0.43 8.14 26.09
N GLN A 259 -0.45 7.66 24.86
CA GLN A 259 -1.61 7.75 23.96
C GLN A 259 -2.18 6.36 23.65
N LYS A 260 -3.49 6.22 23.51
CA LYS A 260 -4.12 4.97 23.05
C LYS A 260 -4.37 4.98 21.54
N GLY A 261 -4.34 3.81 20.91
CA GLY A 261 -4.62 3.67 19.48
C GLY A 261 -5.00 2.26 19.06
N LYS A 262 -5.56 2.11 17.85
CA LYS A 262 -5.87 0.81 17.22
C LYS A 262 -5.07 0.68 15.92
N GLY A 263 -4.33 -0.42 15.77
CA GLY A 263 -3.50 -0.69 14.59
C GLY A 263 -3.81 -2.04 13.95
N ARG A 264 -3.09 -2.39 12.87
CA ARG A 264 -3.25 -3.67 12.15
C ARG A 264 -3.01 -4.93 13.00
N PHE A 265 -2.39 -4.78 14.17
CA PHE A 265 -2.07 -5.86 15.10
C PHE A 265 -2.90 -5.82 16.38
N GLY A 266 -3.97 -5.01 16.40
CA GLY A 266 -4.84 -4.82 17.57
C GLY A 266 -4.63 -3.48 18.28
N PRO A 267 -5.28 -3.30 19.45
CA PRO A 267 -5.14 -2.12 20.29
C PRO A 267 -3.74 -1.99 20.89
N PHE A 268 -3.29 -0.75 21.09
CA PHE A 268 -1.98 -0.46 21.66
C PHE A 268 -2.00 0.85 22.45
N ILE A 269 -1.05 0.99 23.38
CA ILE A 269 -0.64 2.29 23.92
C ILE A 269 0.71 2.70 23.33
N LYS A 270 0.91 4.00 23.15
CA LYS A 270 2.15 4.60 22.65
C LYS A 270 2.76 5.46 23.75
N TRP A 271 4.00 5.15 24.11
CA TRP A 271 4.78 5.88 25.12
C TRP A 271 6.25 5.88 24.71
N ASN A 272 6.95 7.01 24.84
CA ASN A 272 8.37 7.16 24.47
C ASN A 272 8.74 6.57 23.09
N ASN A 273 7.90 6.84 22.08
CA ASN A 273 8.01 6.29 20.71
C ASN A 273 7.90 4.75 20.61
N MET A 274 7.61 4.04 21.70
CA MET A 274 7.31 2.62 21.72
C MET A 274 5.81 2.38 21.54
N PHE A 275 5.49 1.32 20.80
CA PHE A 275 4.13 0.81 20.65
C PHE A 275 4.00 -0.46 21.48
N ILE A 276 3.09 -0.44 22.45
CA ILE A 276 2.87 -1.51 23.42
C ILE A 276 1.50 -2.10 23.16
N ASN A 277 1.45 -3.36 22.70
CA ASN A 277 0.19 -4.03 22.39
C ASN A 277 -0.59 -4.31 23.69
N VAL A 278 -1.87 -3.95 23.70
CA VAL A 278 -2.80 -4.23 24.79
C VAL A 278 -3.49 -5.56 24.48
N ASN A 279 -3.13 -6.61 25.22
CA ASN A 279 -3.73 -7.93 25.03
C ASN A 279 -5.16 -7.97 25.61
N LYS A 280 -5.87 -9.08 25.39
CA LYS A 280 -7.27 -9.27 25.84
C LYS A 280 -7.47 -9.34 27.36
N LYS A 281 -6.39 -9.35 28.16
CA LYS A 281 -6.49 -9.32 29.64
C LYS A 281 -7.03 -7.97 30.12
N TYR A 282 -6.80 -6.90 29.36
CA TYR A 282 -7.15 -5.54 29.72
C TYR A 282 -8.40 -5.08 28.97
N ASP A 283 -9.21 -4.25 29.62
CA ASP A 283 -10.24 -3.46 28.95
C ASP A 283 -9.58 -2.25 28.29
N PHE A 284 -9.39 -2.32 26.96
CA PHE A 284 -8.75 -1.25 26.20
C PHE A 284 -9.53 0.07 26.24
N ASP A 285 -10.86 0.00 26.31
CA ASP A 285 -11.68 1.21 26.26
C ASP A 285 -11.63 1.94 27.63
N ASN A 286 -11.42 1.19 28.72
CA ASN A 286 -11.35 1.68 30.11
C ASN A 286 -10.06 1.29 30.85
N LEU A 287 -8.89 1.55 30.25
CA LEU A 287 -7.60 1.30 30.90
C LEU A 287 -7.44 2.15 32.17
N SER A 288 -7.13 1.50 33.29
CA SER A 288 -6.75 2.20 34.52
C SER A 288 -5.30 2.69 34.46
N ASP A 289 -4.96 3.68 35.29
CA ASP A 289 -3.58 4.17 35.42
C ASP A 289 -2.61 3.04 35.78
N SER A 290 -3.03 2.10 36.64
CA SER A 290 -2.25 0.92 36.99
C SER A 290 -1.99 0.00 35.79
N ASP A 291 -2.99 -0.21 34.92
CA ASP A 291 -2.82 -1.05 33.72
C ASP A 291 -1.80 -0.41 32.76
N VAL A 292 -1.86 0.92 32.62
CA VAL A 292 -0.91 1.67 31.77
C VAL A 292 0.51 1.53 32.30
N ILE A 293 0.71 1.70 33.60
CA ILE A 293 2.02 1.54 34.24
C ILE A 293 2.53 0.11 34.08
N GLU A 294 1.70 -0.91 34.37
CA GLU A 294 2.06 -2.33 34.21
C GLU A 294 2.51 -2.61 32.77
N LEU A 295 1.74 -2.17 31.77
CA LEU A 295 2.08 -2.35 30.35
C LEU A 295 3.41 -1.68 29.97
N ILE A 296 3.69 -0.49 30.51
CA ILE A 296 4.94 0.24 30.23
C ILE A 296 6.14 -0.45 30.89
N GLU A 297 6.03 -0.81 32.17
CA GLU A 297 7.11 -1.47 32.91
C GLU A 297 7.41 -2.86 32.35
N ASP A 298 6.39 -3.65 32.02
CA ASP A 298 6.55 -4.93 31.30
C ASP A 298 7.31 -4.75 29.99
N LYS A 299 7.03 -3.66 29.26
CA LYS A 299 7.70 -3.38 27.99
C LYS A 299 9.14 -2.95 28.21
N LYS A 300 9.41 -2.10 29.21
CA LYS A 300 10.77 -1.69 29.59
C LYS A 300 11.61 -2.90 29.97
N GLN A 301 11.10 -3.77 30.83
CA GLN A 301 11.78 -5.00 31.22
C GLN A 301 12.06 -5.89 30.01
N LYS A 302 11.09 -6.05 29.09
CA LYS A 302 11.30 -6.82 27.84
C LYS A 302 12.36 -6.21 26.93
N GLU A 303 12.50 -4.89 26.85
CA GLU A 303 13.58 -4.26 26.07
C GLU A 303 14.95 -4.43 26.77
N ILE A 304 15.00 -4.38 28.10
CA ILE A 304 16.20 -4.69 28.90
C ILE A 304 16.63 -6.15 28.67
N ASP A 305 15.73 -7.11 28.83
CA ASP A 305 16.01 -8.55 28.68
C ASP A 305 16.44 -8.94 27.26
N LYS A 306 16.03 -8.12 26.29
CA LYS A 306 16.36 -8.27 24.87
C LYS A 306 17.75 -7.74 24.56
N LEU A 307 18.23 -6.72 25.27
CA LEU A 307 19.58 -6.19 25.09
C LEU A 307 20.60 -7.20 25.63
N ILE A 308 21.57 -7.57 24.80
CA ILE A 308 22.67 -8.46 25.19
C ILE A 308 23.90 -7.64 25.50
N GLN A 309 24.24 -6.73 24.58
CA GLN A 309 25.42 -5.88 24.69
C GLN A 309 25.18 -4.55 23.97
N GLU A 310 25.68 -3.47 24.54
CA GLU A 310 25.62 -2.12 23.97
C GLU A 310 27.00 -1.49 23.98
N TRP A 311 27.30 -0.76 22.91
CA TRP A 311 28.47 0.10 22.77
C TRP A 311 27.98 1.53 22.50
N PRO A 312 27.81 2.35 23.56
CA PRO A 312 27.18 3.66 23.46
C PRO A 312 27.96 4.66 22.61
N GLU A 313 29.29 4.67 22.70
CA GLU A 313 30.14 5.62 21.96
C GLU A 313 30.01 5.46 20.44
N GLU A 314 29.80 4.23 19.97
CA GLU A 314 29.64 3.89 18.56
C GLU A 314 28.18 3.80 18.11
N GLY A 315 27.24 3.88 19.07
CA GLY A 315 25.80 3.75 18.84
C GLY A 315 25.40 2.35 18.34
N ILE A 316 26.08 1.30 18.80
CA ILE A 316 25.86 -0.09 18.38
C ILE A 316 25.15 -0.86 19.49
N ARG A 317 24.09 -1.60 19.12
CA ARG A 317 23.34 -2.47 20.03
C ARG A 317 23.24 -3.88 19.48
N LEU A 318 23.44 -4.87 20.34
CA LEU A 318 23.23 -6.29 20.07
C LEU A 318 22.03 -6.77 20.88
N GLU A 319 20.99 -7.23 20.19
CA GLU A 319 19.70 -7.57 20.77
C GLU A 319 19.24 -8.97 20.38
N LYS A 320 18.49 -9.66 21.25
CA LYS A 320 17.76 -10.89 20.90
C LYS A 320 16.71 -10.59 19.82
N ALA A 321 16.60 -11.49 18.85
CA ALA A 321 15.61 -11.45 17.78
C ALA A 321 14.62 -12.62 17.91
N ARG A 322 13.68 -12.73 16.96
CA ARG A 322 12.74 -13.86 16.95
C ARG A 322 13.47 -15.17 16.62
N TRP A 323 12.92 -16.28 17.09
CA TRP A 323 13.42 -17.63 16.81
C TRP A 323 14.88 -17.88 17.24
N GLY A 324 15.30 -17.25 18.34
CA GLY A 324 16.65 -17.42 18.91
C GLY A 324 17.76 -16.79 18.07
N ARG A 325 17.43 -15.94 17.08
CA ARG A 325 18.41 -15.16 16.31
C ARG A 325 18.83 -13.91 17.07
N PHE A 326 19.78 -13.15 16.53
CA PHE A 326 20.24 -11.88 17.12
C PHE A 326 20.20 -10.75 16.11
N ASN A 327 20.03 -9.52 16.56
CA ASN A 327 20.04 -8.31 15.75
C ASN A 327 21.17 -7.41 16.21
N LEU A 328 22.07 -7.10 15.30
CA LEU A 328 23.07 -6.06 15.47
C LEU A 328 22.61 -4.79 14.77
N ILE A 329 22.48 -3.70 15.52
CA ILE A 329 21.81 -2.47 15.08
C ILE A 329 22.75 -1.27 15.27
N LYS A 330 22.87 -0.45 14.22
CA LYS A 330 23.53 0.87 14.26
C LYS A 330 22.71 1.88 13.44
N GLY A 331 22.06 2.82 14.11
CA GLY A 331 21.15 3.77 13.48
C GLY A 331 20.04 3.06 12.67
N LYS A 332 20.00 3.27 11.35
CA LYS A 332 19.04 2.61 10.43
C LYS A 332 19.51 1.24 9.92
N THR A 333 20.76 0.87 10.18
CA THR A 333 21.34 -0.38 9.69
C THR A 333 21.07 -1.50 10.68
N LYS A 334 20.52 -2.61 10.17
CA LYS A 334 20.21 -3.81 10.94
C LYS A 334 20.78 -5.06 10.26
N VAL A 335 21.60 -5.81 10.98
CA VAL A 335 22.16 -7.10 10.58
C VAL A 335 21.55 -8.17 11.47
N GLU A 336 20.91 -9.17 10.86
CA GLU A 336 20.39 -10.32 11.58
C GLU A 336 21.45 -11.42 11.58
N LEU A 337 21.75 -11.95 12.76
CA LEU A 337 22.75 -12.99 13.00
C LEU A 337 22.03 -14.31 13.32
N PRO A 338 22.57 -15.46 12.87
CA PRO A 338 21.94 -16.75 13.08
C PRO A 338 21.95 -17.16 14.57
N LYS A 339 21.09 -18.12 14.93
CA LYS A 339 21.00 -18.67 16.30
C LYS A 339 22.28 -19.35 16.79
N THR A 340 23.19 -19.70 15.88
CA THR A 340 24.48 -20.35 16.19
C THR A 340 25.54 -19.34 16.64
N THR A 341 25.26 -18.04 16.53
CA THR A 341 26.19 -16.98 16.94
C THR A 341 26.32 -16.94 18.47
N LYS A 342 27.56 -16.95 18.97
CA LYS A 342 27.88 -16.71 20.39
C LYS A 342 27.77 -15.22 20.69
N ALA A 343 26.54 -14.73 20.81
CA ALA A 343 26.22 -13.30 20.94
C ALA A 343 26.96 -12.62 22.10
N ASP A 344 27.06 -13.28 23.25
CA ASP A 344 27.71 -12.75 24.46
C ASP A 344 29.24 -12.58 24.34
N LYS A 345 29.84 -13.08 23.25
CA LYS A 345 31.29 -13.02 22.99
C LYS A 345 31.66 -12.13 21.81
N ILE A 346 30.69 -11.43 21.21
CA ILE A 346 30.97 -10.52 20.09
C ILE A 346 31.75 -9.32 20.62
N THR A 347 32.89 -9.02 20.01
CA THR A 347 33.67 -7.81 20.33
C THR A 347 33.18 -6.62 19.51
N LEU A 348 33.53 -5.40 19.94
CA LEU A 348 33.23 -4.18 19.21
C LEU A 348 33.75 -4.23 17.76
N GLU A 349 34.98 -4.70 17.57
CA GLU A 349 35.60 -4.81 16.24
C GLU A 349 34.81 -5.74 15.32
N GLN A 350 34.40 -6.91 15.84
CA GLN A 350 33.57 -7.87 15.10
C GLN A 350 32.21 -7.29 14.75
N ALA A 351 31.58 -6.57 15.68
CA ALA A 351 30.32 -5.88 15.44
C ALA A 351 30.44 -4.83 14.33
N GLN A 352 31.49 -4.02 14.36
CA GLN A 352 31.77 -3.03 13.32
C GLN A 352 32.00 -3.68 11.95
N GLU A 353 32.74 -4.78 11.88
CA GLU A 353 33.01 -5.50 10.63
C GLU A 353 31.73 -6.08 10.01
N LEU A 354 30.87 -6.68 10.84
CA LEU A 354 29.58 -7.24 10.40
C LEU A 354 28.62 -6.16 9.87
N LEU A 355 28.62 -4.98 10.51
CA LEU A 355 27.85 -3.83 10.03
C LEU A 355 28.43 -3.28 8.71
N ALA A 356 29.76 -3.19 8.60
CA ALA A 356 30.45 -2.69 7.42
C ALA A 356 30.11 -3.51 6.16
N LYS A 357 30.08 -4.85 6.28
CA LYS A 357 29.72 -5.78 5.19
C LYS A 357 28.32 -5.56 4.59
N LYS A 358 27.38 -5.00 5.37
CA LYS A 358 26.01 -4.72 4.92
C LYS A 358 25.77 -3.28 4.48
N THR A 359 26.68 -2.36 4.78
CA THR A 359 26.60 -0.97 4.31
C THR A 359 26.81 -0.97 2.80
N PRO A 360 25.87 -0.43 1.99
CA PRO A 360 26.08 -0.35 0.55
C PRO A 360 27.37 0.43 0.27
N LYS A 361 28.29 -0.14 -0.52
CA LYS A 361 29.44 0.60 -1.05
C LYS A 361 28.91 1.91 -1.64
N LYS A 362 29.34 3.04 -1.09
CA LYS A 362 28.98 4.39 -1.55
C LYS A 362 29.23 4.41 -3.06
N LYS A 363 28.18 4.45 -3.90
CA LYS A 363 28.34 4.60 -5.35
C LYS A 363 29.07 5.92 -5.56
N THR A 364 30.32 5.84 -6.05
CA THR A 364 31.03 7.00 -6.58
C THR A 364 30.14 7.60 -7.67
N ALA A 365 29.74 8.86 -7.48
CA ALA A 365 28.91 9.57 -8.45
C ALA A 365 29.63 9.55 -9.81
N LYS A 366 29.00 8.94 -10.82
CA LYS A 366 29.45 9.08 -12.21
C LYS A 366 29.37 10.56 -12.56
N LYS A 367 30.53 11.19 -12.82
CA LYS A 367 30.62 12.52 -13.43
C LYS A 367 29.76 12.50 -14.69
N THR A 368 28.73 13.34 -14.72
CA THR A 368 27.96 13.65 -15.92
C THR A 368 28.90 14.21 -16.97
N THR A 369 29.02 13.52 -18.09
CA THR A 369 29.67 14.02 -19.30
C THR A 369 28.84 15.19 -19.85
N ALA A 370 29.47 16.36 -19.93
CA ALA A 370 28.88 17.54 -20.55
C ALA A 370 28.55 17.25 -22.02
N LYS A 371 27.27 17.45 -22.41
CA LYS A 371 26.87 17.54 -23.82
C LYS A 371 27.58 18.75 -24.44
N LYS A 372 28.31 18.52 -25.54
CA LYS A 372 28.81 19.60 -26.40
C LYS A 372 27.62 20.26 -27.10
N LYS A 373 27.72 21.59 -27.23
CA LYS A 373 26.79 22.52 -27.87
C LYS A 373 26.40 22.12 -29.29
#